data_AF-A0A849RL73-F1
#
_entry.id   AF-A0A849RL73-F1
#
_cell.length_a   1.000
_cell.length_b   1.000
_cell.length_c   1.000
_cell.angle_alpha   90.00
_cell.angle_beta   90.00
_cell.angle_gamma   90.00
#
_symmetry.space_group_name_H-M   'P 1'
#
loop_
_entity.id
_entity.type
_entity.pdbx_description
1 polymer ?
#
loop_
_entity_poly.entity_id
_entity_poly.type
_entity_poly.pdbx_seq_one_letter_code
_entity_poly.pdbx_strand_id
1 'polypeptide(L)'
;MVQTAKSGSSEQITKAGGTSLREFWHVARRRRLIMAGTALLIAIVGTAIAFLWPAVYRSKATILIEEQEIPTDLVRSTVTSYADQRIETIKQQVMSRASLWKIVEQFGLYQSLRKRSPTEEVLQEFVQDIHIDVINVKVVDKRSQTPTQATIAFTLAYDGETPELAQKVTSELTSLFLGENLKSRERHAQQTTAFLKQEAENLAHHIEELEKKISALKHKADGALPELTQLNMQIMNQADRELLDADRDIRSLEERKQFLAGELATLKPNTPIITAGGDRIFDSGERLKALRAQHASASGNLSADHPDIIRMKQELASLEQETGAEALGDDVPKRLAGERARLATLTERFGADHPDVARTKQTIVALERELKQLAHRPPKKPLFKPENPAYINIQSQLSSTTASLESLRKTKISLKQRAEEMAKRMERLPEIEPVYLDYLRDRENAVRKHQEITFRLMEAQVSEGLEVQRKGERFTLIDPADLPALPARPNRPVIFVLAGFLAVVGGIGAGAASEQLDETIRTAQQLAQTAGLAPLAVIPYLPLECDVTRAVRWRRIAQLGVVGAIAAGVVLGHYLWLPMDVVWFTALRKLGLG
;
A
#
# COMPACT_ATOMS: atom_id res chain seq x y z
N MET A 1 -12.24 87.84 -89.94
CA MET A 1 -11.40 87.74 -91.15
C MET A 1 -10.12 86.99 -90.79
N VAL A 2 -9.86 85.86 -91.49
CA VAL A 2 -8.54 85.24 -91.79
C VAL A 2 -7.70 84.79 -90.57
N GLN A 3 -7.64 83.50 -90.19
CA GLN A 3 -6.93 82.31 -90.74
C GLN A 3 -5.43 82.20 -90.35
N THR A 4 -5.04 80.97 -89.97
CA THR A 4 -3.68 80.38 -89.80
C THR A 4 -2.93 80.71 -88.49
N ALA A 5 -2.17 79.82 -87.82
CA ALA A 5 -1.98 78.38 -87.88
C ALA A 5 -1.29 77.91 -86.56
N LYS A 6 -1.77 76.78 -86.03
CA LYS A 6 -1.05 75.68 -85.34
C LYS A 6 0.35 75.95 -84.74
N SER A 7 0.46 75.88 -83.42
CA SER A 7 1.66 75.36 -82.73
C SER A 7 1.23 74.73 -81.40
N GLY A 8 1.38 73.41 -81.31
CA GLY A 8 1.24 72.66 -80.07
C GLY A 8 2.62 72.40 -79.48
N SER A 9 2.75 72.60 -78.17
CA SER A 9 3.70 71.89 -77.31
C SER A 9 3.39 72.21 -75.86
N SER A 10 2.33 71.56 -75.37
CA SER A 10 2.20 71.23 -73.95
C SER A 10 3.11 70.04 -73.66
N GLU A 11 4.22 70.24 -72.96
CA GLU A 11 4.66 69.25 -71.98
C GLU A 11 5.61 69.86 -70.94
N GLN A 12 5.06 69.95 -69.74
CA GLN A 12 5.71 70.30 -68.50
C GLN A 12 6.32 69.05 -67.85
N ILE A 13 7.50 69.22 -67.25
CA ILE A 13 7.87 68.74 -65.91
C ILE A 13 7.90 67.21 -65.69
N THR A 14 9.12 66.64 -65.62
CA THR A 14 9.57 65.79 -64.51
C THR A 14 11.11 65.79 -64.42
N LYS A 15 11.66 66.75 -63.66
CA LYS A 15 13.01 66.64 -63.08
C LYS A 15 12.84 65.95 -61.72
N ALA A 16 13.13 64.66 -61.65
CA ALA A 16 13.35 63.94 -60.41
C ALA A 16 14.57 63.02 -60.60
N GLY A 17 15.48 63.05 -59.62
CA GLY A 17 16.85 62.54 -59.71
C GLY A 17 16.95 61.05 -60.02
N GLY A 18 17.23 60.73 -61.28
CA GLY A 18 17.77 59.43 -61.67
C GLY A 18 19.29 59.50 -61.74
N THR A 19 19.98 59.09 -60.68
CA THR A 19 21.40 58.73 -60.77
C THR A 19 21.53 57.67 -61.85
N SER A 20 22.08 58.03 -62.99
CA SER A 20 22.05 57.16 -64.17
C SER A 20 23.06 56.04 -64.00
N LEU A 21 22.76 54.81 -64.45
CA LEU A 21 23.72 53.69 -64.47
C LEU A 21 25.07 54.06 -65.13
N ARG A 22 25.06 55.04 -66.03
CA ARG A 22 26.25 55.57 -66.69
C ARG A 22 27.16 56.33 -65.72
N GLU A 23 26.61 57.08 -64.77
CA GLU A 23 27.39 57.78 -63.73
C GLU A 23 28.10 56.78 -62.83
N PHE A 24 27.40 55.73 -62.38
CA PHE A 24 28.01 54.64 -61.61
C PHE A 24 29.17 53.97 -62.36
N TRP A 25 29.04 53.72 -63.66
CA TRP A 25 30.10 53.14 -64.48
C TRP A 25 31.33 54.06 -64.57
N HIS A 26 31.12 55.37 -64.68
CA HIS A 26 32.21 56.34 -64.69
C HIS A 26 32.92 56.46 -63.35
N VAL A 27 32.17 56.47 -62.23
CA VAL A 27 32.74 56.43 -60.87
C VAL A 27 33.55 55.15 -60.68
N ALA A 28 32.98 54.01 -61.10
CA ALA A 28 33.63 52.71 -60.99
C ALA A 28 34.96 52.66 -61.76
N ARG A 29 35.01 53.21 -62.98
CA ARG A 29 36.25 53.21 -63.79
C ARG A 29 37.33 54.14 -63.23
N ARG A 30 36.94 55.25 -62.57
CA ARG A 30 37.87 56.24 -62.01
C ARG A 30 38.48 55.77 -60.69
N ARG A 31 37.67 55.24 -59.77
CA ARG A 31 38.11 54.79 -58.44
C ARG A 31 38.31 53.29 -58.31
N ARG A 32 38.42 52.58 -59.44
CA ARG A 32 38.66 51.12 -59.47
C ARG A 32 39.80 50.65 -58.56
N LEU A 33 40.84 51.47 -58.35
CA LEU A 33 41.95 51.13 -57.46
C LEU A 33 41.56 51.19 -55.97
N ILE A 34 40.74 52.17 -55.58
CA ILE A 34 40.26 52.30 -54.19
C ILE A 34 39.24 51.19 -53.90
N MET A 35 38.28 50.98 -54.81
CA MET A 35 37.29 49.91 -54.68
C MET A 35 37.94 48.52 -54.66
N ALA A 36 38.91 48.28 -55.55
CA ALA A 36 39.65 47.02 -55.56
C ALA A 36 40.55 46.88 -54.33
N GLY A 37 41.16 47.97 -53.85
CA GLY A 37 42.01 47.96 -52.65
C GLY A 37 41.22 47.65 -51.38
N THR A 38 40.06 48.28 -51.17
CA THR A 38 39.21 48.00 -50.01
C THR A 38 38.53 46.64 -50.10
N ALA A 39 38.08 46.22 -51.28
CA ALA A 39 37.56 44.87 -51.50
C ALA A 39 38.64 43.81 -51.20
N LEU A 40 39.87 44.02 -51.67
CA LEU A 40 40.99 43.12 -51.40
C LEU A 40 41.31 43.06 -49.91
N LEU A 41 41.31 44.20 -49.21
CA LEU A 41 41.55 44.24 -47.77
C LEU A 41 40.48 43.47 -46.98
N ILE A 42 39.19 43.69 -47.30
CA ILE A 42 38.08 42.97 -46.65
C ILE A 42 38.16 41.47 -46.95
N ALA A 43 38.51 41.10 -48.19
CA ALA A 43 38.71 39.70 -48.55
C ALA A 43 39.87 39.06 -47.76
N ILE A 44 41.02 39.74 -47.66
CA ILE A 44 42.18 39.26 -46.86
C ILE A 44 41.79 39.10 -45.39
N VAL A 45 41.11 40.08 -44.79
CA VAL A 45 40.66 40.01 -43.40
C VAL A 45 39.65 38.88 -43.21
N GLY A 46 38.67 38.73 -44.10
CA GLY A 46 37.69 37.65 -44.03
C GLY A 46 38.31 36.27 -44.19
N THR A 47 39.29 36.12 -45.09
CA THR A 47 40.09 34.89 -45.24
C THR A 47 40.93 34.63 -43.99
N ALA A 48 41.59 35.64 -43.42
CA ALA A 48 42.34 35.49 -42.18
C ALA A 48 41.44 35.02 -41.04
N ILE A 49 40.27 35.63 -40.85
CA ILE A 49 39.27 35.20 -39.85
C ILE A 49 38.85 33.74 -40.09
N ALA A 50 38.59 33.34 -41.34
CA ALA A 50 38.19 31.97 -41.66
C ALA A 50 39.22 30.90 -41.26
N PHE A 51 40.51 31.25 -41.23
CA PHE A 51 41.61 30.35 -40.87
C PHE A 51 42.05 30.47 -39.41
N LEU A 52 42.00 31.68 -38.82
CA LEU A 52 42.40 31.91 -37.43
C LEU A 52 41.34 31.44 -36.43
N TRP A 53 40.09 31.29 -36.85
CA TRP A 53 39.03 30.80 -35.98
C TRP A 53 39.25 29.31 -35.66
N PRO A 54 39.33 28.90 -34.38
CA PRO A 54 39.53 27.51 -33.99
C PRO A 54 38.50 26.57 -34.63
N ALA A 55 39.01 25.45 -35.12
CA ALA A 55 38.20 24.37 -35.66
C ALA A 55 37.60 23.54 -34.51
N VAL A 56 36.32 23.22 -34.61
CA VAL A 56 35.59 22.37 -33.67
C VAL A 56 35.12 21.13 -34.41
N TYR A 57 35.42 19.97 -33.85
CA TYR A 57 35.12 18.66 -34.43
C TYR A 57 33.97 18.02 -33.66
N ARG A 58 32.97 17.52 -34.39
CA ARG A 58 31.80 16.87 -33.79
C ARG A 58 31.85 15.37 -34.04
N SER A 59 31.86 14.57 -32.98
CA SER A 59 31.69 13.12 -33.08
C SER A 59 30.29 12.74 -32.59
N LYS A 60 29.60 11.85 -33.30
CA LYS A 60 28.24 11.42 -32.98
C LYS A 60 28.15 9.91 -32.78
N ALA A 61 27.32 9.48 -31.84
CA ALA A 61 26.96 8.08 -31.62
C ALA A 61 25.43 7.94 -31.63
N THR A 62 24.92 6.88 -32.23
CA THR A 62 23.48 6.60 -32.33
C THR A 62 23.12 5.39 -31.48
N ILE A 63 22.21 5.58 -30.54
CA ILE A 63 21.72 4.54 -29.61
C ILE A 63 20.28 4.20 -29.98
N LEU A 64 20.01 2.91 -30.24
CA LEU A 64 18.68 2.35 -30.45
C LEU A 64 18.05 1.99 -29.12
N ILE A 65 16.73 2.08 -29.06
CA ILE A 65 15.92 1.57 -27.97
C ILE A 65 15.24 0.29 -28.49
N GLU A 66 15.77 -0.86 -28.10
CA GLU A 66 15.16 -2.17 -28.42
C GLU A 66 14.03 -2.46 -27.42
N GLU A 67 12.80 -2.58 -27.92
CA GLU A 67 11.66 -3.08 -27.15
C GLU A 67 11.82 -4.60 -26.85
N GLN A 68 11.26 -5.07 -25.74
CA GLN A 68 11.40 -6.46 -25.32
C GLN A 68 10.50 -7.41 -26.13
N GLU A 69 11.07 -8.47 -26.73
CA GLU A 69 10.33 -9.47 -27.55
C GLU A 69 9.60 -10.56 -26.72
N ILE A 70 9.43 -10.41 -25.41
CA ILE A 70 8.73 -11.42 -24.58
C ILE A 70 7.23 -11.13 -24.59
N PRO A 71 6.35 -12.14 -24.84
CA PRO A 71 4.91 -11.95 -24.78
C PRO A 71 4.49 -11.31 -23.45
N THR A 72 3.84 -10.14 -23.51
CA THR A 72 3.38 -9.35 -22.35
C THR A 72 2.39 -10.08 -21.44
N ASP A 73 1.95 -11.28 -21.85
CA ASP A 73 1.03 -12.14 -21.13
C ASP A 73 1.71 -12.98 -20.04
N LEU A 74 3.04 -13.12 -20.06
CA LEU A 74 3.79 -13.92 -19.08
C LEU A 74 4.36 -13.11 -17.92
N VAL A 75 4.74 -11.84 -18.14
CA VAL A 75 5.18 -10.91 -17.10
C VAL A 75 4.87 -9.49 -17.57
N ARG A 76 4.12 -8.71 -16.77
CA ARG A 76 3.96 -7.28 -17.03
C ARG A 76 5.11 -6.53 -16.36
N SER A 77 5.87 -5.76 -17.13
CA SER A 77 6.83 -4.81 -16.55
C SER A 77 6.08 -3.81 -15.67
N THR A 78 6.50 -3.68 -14.42
CA THR A 78 6.04 -2.63 -13.50
C THR A 78 6.64 -1.26 -13.84
N VAL A 79 7.68 -1.23 -14.68
CA VAL A 79 8.27 0.00 -15.23
C VAL A 79 7.57 0.32 -16.55
N THR A 80 6.57 1.19 -16.49
CA THR A 80 5.71 1.57 -17.63
C THR A 80 6.01 2.96 -18.21
N SER A 81 7.08 3.62 -17.76
CA SER A 81 7.42 4.96 -18.24
C SER A 81 7.82 4.94 -19.72
N TYR A 82 7.27 5.87 -20.51
CA TYR A 82 7.66 6.10 -21.90
C TYR A 82 9.19 6.32 -22.02
N ALA A 83 9.77 5.86 -23.13
CA ALA A 83 11.20 5.98 -23.41
C ALA A 83 11.72 7.41 -23.19
N ASP A 84 10.97 8.42 -23.62
CA ASP A 84 11.32 9.85 -23.55
C ASP A 84 11.58 10.33 -22.12
N GLN A 85 10.69 9.98 -21.18
CA GLN A 85 10.83 10.36 -19.78
C GLN A 85 12.05 9.69 -19.13
N ARG A 86 12.34 8.44 -19.53
CA ARG A 86 13.53 7.71 -19.08
C ARG A 86 14.80 8.36 -19.59
N ILE A 87 14.84 8.73 -20.87
CA ILE A 87 15.98 9.41 -21.48
C ILE A 87 16.27 10.72 -20.75
N GLU A 88 15.26 11.54 -20.46
CA GLU A 88 15.45 12.79 -19.71
C GLU A 88 15.94 12.55 -18.27
N THR A 89 15.45 11.51 -17.60
CA THR A 89 15.90 11.15 -16.25
C THR A 89 17.37 10.69 -16.27
N ILE A 90 17.73 9.82 -17.21
CA ILE A 90 19.11 9.35 -17.40
C ILE A 90 20.01 10.51 -17.81
N LYS A 91 19.55 11.39 -18.68
CA LYS A 91 20.26 12.61 -19.08
C LYS A 91 20.57 13.49 -17.88
N GLN A 92 19.61 13.75 -17.00
CA GLN A 92 19.86 14.52 -15.77
C GLN A 92 20.93 13.86 -14.89
N GLN A 93 20.91 12.54 -14.80
CA GLN A 93 21.86 11.77 -14.00
C GLN A 93 23.28 11.74 -14.60
N VAL A 94 23.39 11.54 -15.91
CA VAL A 94 24.67 11.55 -16.64
C VAL A 94 25.25 12.98 -16.72
N MET A 95 24.38 14.00 -16.84
CA MET A 95 24.76 15.43 -16.82
C MET A 95 25.01 15.97 -15.40
N SER A 96 25.04 15.11 -14.38
CA SER A 96 25.36 15.54 -13.02
C SER A 96 26.81 16.02 -12.93
N ARG A 97 27.05 17.00 -12.04
CA ARG A 97 28.38 17.59 -11.78
C ARG A 97 29.47 16.53 -11.60
N ALA A 98 29.19 15.50 -10.80
CA ALA A 98 30.15 14.45 -10.48
C ALA A 98 30.52 13.59 -11.70
N SER A 99 29.51 13.22 -12.50
CA SER A 99 29.72 12.44 -13.74
C SER A 99 30.48 13.25 -14.79
N LEU A 100 30.06 14.49 -15.03
CA LEU A 100 30.69 15.36 -16.02
C LEU A 100 32.13 15.73 -15.64
N TRP A 101 32.37 16.07 -14.37
CA TRP A 101 33.72 16.40 -13.90
C TRP A 101 34.69 15.22 -14.06
N LYS A 102 34.23 14.00 -13.81
CA LYS A 102 35.04 12.79 -14.00
C LYS A 102 35.53 12.67 -15.45
N ILE A 103 34.67 12.95 -16.44
CA ILE A 103 35.04 12.91 -17.86
C ILE A 103 36.03 14.03 -18.19
N VAL A 104 35.76 15.25 -17.72
CA VAL A 104 36.63 16.42 -17.90
C VAL A 104 38.04 16.15 -17.36
N GLU A 105 38.15 15.52 -16.20
CA GLU A 105 39.42 15.17 -15.58
C GLU A 105 40.12 14.02 -16.33
N GLN A 106 39.39 12.94 -16.65
CA GLN A 106 39.91 11.75 -17.31
C GLN A 106 40.52 12.05 -18.70
N PHE A 107 39.87 12.91 -19.49
CA PHE A 107 40.36 13.29 -20.82
C PHE A 107 41.13 14.61 -20.84
N GLY A 108 41.29 15.26 -19.68
CA GLY A 108 42.04 16.49 -19.53
C GLY A 108 41.47 17.66 -20.33
N LEU A 109 40.14 17.77 -20.44
CA LEU A 109 39.45 18.77 -21.24
C LEU A 109 39.66 20.20 -20.70
N TYR A 110 39.48 21.20 -21.57
CA TYR A 110 39.48 22.64 -21.23
C TYR A 110 40.66 23.11 -20.37
N GLN A 111 41.90 22.67 -20.67
CA GLN A 111 43.06 22.94 -19.81
C GLN A 111 43.34 24.44 -19.58
N SER A 112 43.09 25.27 -20.59
CA SER A 112 43.25 26.72 -20.54
C SER A 112 42.19 27.38 -19.65
N LEU A 113 40.93 26.94 -19.76
CA LEU A 113 39.80 27.43 -18.98
C LEU A 113 39.92 27.02 -17.51
N ARG A 114 40.31 25.76 -17.23
CA ARG A 114 40.53 25.25 -15.85
C ARG A 114 41.55 26.06 -15.04
N LYS A 115 42.50 26.71 -15.71
CA LYS A 115 43.51 27.56 -15.04
C LYS A 115 43.01 28.97 -14.72
N ARG A 116 41.97 29.43 -15.41
CA ARG A 116 41.50 30.83 -15.38
C ARG A 116 40.10 30.98 -14.78
N SER A 117 39.33 29.92 -14.76
CA SER A 117 37.92 29.90 -14.41
C SER A 117 37.61 28.87 -13.34
N PRO A 118 36.58 29.11 -12.51
CA PRO A 118 36.09 28.13 -11.56
C PRO A 118 35.52 26.90 -12.27
N THR A 119 35.47 25.78 -11.55
CA THR A 119 34.93 24.50 -12.07
C THR A 119 33.54 24.62 -12.69
N GLU A 120 32.68 25.50 -12.17
CA GLU A 120 31.30 25.66 -12.67
C GLU A 120 31.26 26.15 -14.11
N GLU A 121 32.13 27.10 -14.45
CA GLU A 121 32.20 27.67 -15.80
C GLU A 121 32.73 26.64 -16.80
N VAL A 122 33.68 25.80 -16.37
CA VAL A 122 34.18 24.67 -17.18
C VAL A 122 33.09 23.65 -17.45
N LEU A 123 32.26 23.33 -16.46
CA LEU A 123 31.15 22.39 -16.62
C LEU A 123 30.03 22.98 -17.48
N GLN A 124 29.75 24.27 -17.35
CA GLN A 124 28.78 24.97 -18.19
C GLN A 124 29.20 24.94 -19.66
N GLU A 125 30.50 25.13 -19.94
CA GLU A 125 31.04 24.98 -21.30
C GLU A 125 30.90 23.53 -21.79
N PHE A 126 31.28 22.57 -20.95
CA PHE A 126 31.17 21.15 -21.30
C PHE A 126 29.74 20.71 -21.63
N VAL A 127 28.75 21.21 -20.89
CA VAL A 127 27.33 20.94 -21.18
C VAL A 127 26.89 21.55 -22.50
N GLN A 128 27.37 22.76 -22.86
CA GLN A 128 27.04 23.39 -24.13
C GLN A 128 27.62 22.65 -25.34
N ASP A 129 28.74 21.97 -25.15
CA ASP A 129 29.40 21.18 -26.19
C ASP A 129 28.76 19.80 -26.39
N ILE A 130 27.88 19.36 -25.48
CA ILE A 130 27.14 18.09 -25.62
C ILE A 130 25.75 18.33 -26.22
N HIS A 131 25.46 17.60 -27.30
CA HIS A 131 24.18 17.64 -28.01
C HIS A 131 23.51 16.28 -27.92
N ILE A 132 22.24 16.26 -27.51
CA ILE A 132 21.42 15.05 -27.43
C ILE A 132 20.13 15.30 -28.21
N ASP A 133 19.96 14.58 -29.31
CA ASP A 133 18.79 14.69 -30.18
C ASP A 133 18.03 13.36 -30.22
N VAL A 134 16.76 13.36 -29.82
CA VAL A 134 15.87 12.20 -29.89
C VAL A 134 15.20 12.09 -31.27
N ILE A 135 15.06 10.87 -31.76
CA ILE A 135 14.44 10.56 -33.06
C ILE A 135 13.04 9.98 -32.81
N ASN A 136 12.03 10.82 -32.99
CA ASN A 136 10.63 10.47 -32.76
C ASN A 136 9.96 10.00 -34.06
N VAL A 137 9.31 8.84 -34.01
CA VAL A 137 8.53 8.29 -35.14
C VAL A 137 7.07 8.16 -34.72
N LYS A 138 6.14 8.46 -35.64
CA LYS A 138 4.71 8.24 -35.40
C LYS A 138 4.40 6.76 -35.56
N VAL A 139 4.09 6.09 -34.46
CA VAL A 139 3.72 4.67 -34.42
C VAL A 139 2.24 4.56 -34.07
N VAL A 140 1.51 3.72 -34.79
CA VAL A 140 0.12 3.40 -34.43
C VAL A 140 0.15 2.30 -33.39
N ASP A 141 -0.30 2.60 -32.18
CA ASP A 141 -0.39 1.60 -31.12
C ASP A 141 -1.45 0.54 -31.51
N LYS A 142 -1.04 -0.73 -31.54
CA LYS A 142 -1.87 -1.87 -31.92
C LYS A 142 -3.10 -2.03 -31.01
N ARG A 143 -3.05 -1.51 -29.79
CA ARG A 143 -4.11 -1.66 -28.78
C ARG A 143 -5.10 -0.50 -28.78
N SER A 144 -4.63 0.74 -28.96
CA SER A 144 -5.49 1.93 -28.95
C SER A 144 -5.88 2.45 -30.34
N GLN A 145 -5.25 1.97 -31.41
CA GLN A 145 -5.40 2.48 -32.79
C GLN A 145 -5.17 3.99 -32.94
N THR A 146 -4.54 4.63 -31.94
CA THR A 146 -4.18 6.04 -32.00
C THR A 146 -2.72 6.22 -32.40
N PRO A 147 -2.41 7.18 -33.29
CA PRO A 147 -1.03 7.48 -33.63
C PRO A 147 -0.33 8.12 -32.43
N THR A 148 0.61 7.40 -31.83
CA THR A 148 1.44 7.85 -30.71
C THR A 148 2.85 8.14 -31.23
N GLN A 149 3.53 9.17 -30.72
CA GLN A 149 4.95 9.39 -31.03
C GLN A 149 5.78 8.44 -30.16
N ALA A 150 6.60 7.59 -30.78
CA ALA A 150 7.55 6.73 -30.09
C ALA A 150 8.97 7.16 -30.44
N THR A 151 9.80 7.38 -29.41
CA THR A 151 11.24 7.57 -29.60
C THR A 151 11.90 6.22 -29.81
N ILE A 152 12.46 6.00 -31.00
CA ILE A 152 13.07 4.71 -31.37
C ILE A 152 14.58 4.75 -31.16
N ALA A 153 15.20 5.91 -31.38
CA ALA A 153 16.62 6.10 -31.24
C ALA A 153 16.93 7.52 -30.76
N PHE A 154 18.12 7.73 -30.23
CA PHE A 154 18.64 9.05 -29.95
C PHE A 154 20.12 9.13 -30.33
N THR A 155 20.54 10.34 -30.68
CA THR A 155 21.93 10.62 -31.02
C THR A 155 22.56 11.43 -29.91
N LEU A 156 23.80 11.08 -29.59
CA LEU A 156 24.64 11.77 -28.63
C LEU A 156 25.85 12.29 -29.40
N ALA A 157 26.09 13.60 -29.35
CA ALA A 157 27.22 14.22 -30.01
C ALA A 157 27.98 15.14 -29.06
N TYR A 158 29.29 15.21 -29.25
CA TYR A 158 30.16 16.13 -28.52
C TYR A 158 31.05 16.92 -29.46
N ASP A 159 31.16 18.21 -29.19
CA ASP A 159 32.00 19.18 -29.88
C ASP A 159 33.36 19.27 -29.16
N GLY A 160 34.42 18.78 -29.80
CA GLY A 160 35.78 18.78 -29.26
C GLY A 160 36.76 19.61 -30.07
N GLU A 161 37.85 20.04 -29.43
CA GLU A 161 38.96 20.76 -30.08
C GLU A 161 39.73 19.88 -31.09
N THR A 162 39.82 18.58 -30.84
CA THR A 162 40.46 17.61 -31.73
C THR A 162 39.53 16.46 -32.09
N PRO A 163 39.71 15.83 -33.28
CA PRO A 163 38.91 14.68 -33.68
C PRO A 163 38.95 13.52 -32.66
N GLU A 164 40.12 13.24 -32.10
CA GLU A 164 40.32 12.14 -31.16
C GLU A 164 39.65 12.40 -29.82
N LEU A 165 39.70 13.65 -29.32
CA LEU A 165 39.01 14.05 -28.10
C LEU A 165 37.50 13.98 -28.30
N ALA A 166 37.00 14.50 -29.43
CA ALA A 166 35.59 14.43 -29.77
C ALA A 166 35.08 12.97 -29.73
N GLN A 167 35.79 12.06 -30.39
CA GLN A 167 35.42 10.65 -30.42
C GLN A 167 35.46 9.98 -29.04
N LYS A 168 36.56 10.16 -28.28
CA LYS A 168 36.73 9.52 -26.97
C LYS A 168 35.68 9.97 -25.97
N VAL A 169 35.38 11.26 -25.94
CA VAL A 169 34.36 11.83 -25.04
C VAL A 169 32.97 11.32 -25.45
N THR A 170 32.61 11.32 -26.74
CA THR A 170 31.34 10.75 -27.20
C THR A 170 31.22 9.27 -26.85
N SER A 171 32.29 8.48 -26.99
CA SER A 171 32.31 7.06 -26.57
C SER A 171 32.12 6.86 -25.06
N GLU A 172 32.76 7.69 -24.24
CA GLU A 172 32.61 7.62 -22.79
C GLU A 172 31.19 8.01 -22.37
N LEU A 173 30.66 9.11 -22.89
CA LEU A 173 29.29 9.53 -22.66
C LEU A 173 28.30 8.45 -23.09
N THR A 174 28.51 7.83 -24.26
CA THR A 174 27.71 6.70 -24.74
C THR A 174 27.71 5.56 -23.72
N SER A 175 28.90 5.17 -23.25
CA SER A 175 29.07 4.09 -22.27
C SER A 175 28.39 4.42 -20.94
N LEU A 176 28.46 5.68 -20.48
CA LEU A 176 27.77 6.15 -19.28
C LEU A 176 26.24 6.09 -19.43
N PHE A 177 25.70 6.52 -20.57
CA PHE A 177 24.25 6.43 -20.84
C PHE A 177 23.77 4.97 -20.87
N LEU A 178 24.52 4.07 -21.54
CA LEU A 178 24.20 2.64 -21.57
C LEU A 178 24.27 2.00 -20.16
N GLY A 179 25.30 2.35 -19.39
CA GLY A 179 25.49 1.84 -18.03
C GLY A 179 24.45 2.34 -17.03
N GLU A 180 24.12 3.63 -17.06
CA GLU A 180 23.13 4.20 -16.14
C GLU A 180 21.71 3.69 -16.45
N ASN A 181 21.39 3.41 -17.71
CA ASN A 181 20.13 2.76 -18.07
C ASN A 181 19.99 1.39 -17.39
N LEU A 182 20.99 0.51 -17.51
CA LEU A 182 20.98 -0.82 -16.89
C LEU A 182 20.86 -0.73 -15.36
N LYS A 183 21.68 0.12 -14.75
CA LYS A 183 21.71 0.30 -13.29
C LYS A 183 20.41 0.87 -12.74
N SER A 184 19.81 1.83 -13.45
CA SER A 184 18.54 2.43 -13.06
C SER A 184 17.40 1.40 -13.13
N ARG A 185 17.33 0.61 -14.20
CA ARG A 185 16.31 -0.46 -14.34
C ARG A 185 16.44 -1.53 -13.28
N GLU A 186 17.65 -2.03 -13.02
CA GLU A 186 17.92 -3.01 -11.97
C GLU A 186 17.47 -2.47 -10.60
N ARG A 187 17.84 -1.23 -10.27
CA ARG A 187 17.44 -0.58 -9.01
C ARG A 187 15.93 -0.45 -8.89
N HIS A 188 15.23 -0.03 -9.93
CA HIS A 188 13.77 0.12 -9.91
C HIS A 188 13.05 -1.23 -9.76
N ALA A 189 13.54 -2.28 -10.43
CA ALA A 189 13.01 -3.63 -10.27
C ALA A 189 13.20 -4.12 -8.83
N GLN A 190 14.41 -4.02 -8.29
CA GLN A 190 14.74 -4.35 -6.89
C GLN A 190 13.88 -3.60 -5.88
N GLN A 191 13.70 -2.28 -6.08
CA GLN A 191 12.86 -1.44 -5.21
C GLN A 191 11.39 -1.86 -5.25
N THR A 192 10.88 -2.21 -6.42
CA THR A 192 9.48 -2.66 -6.58
C THR A 192 9.26 -4.01 -5.89
N THR A 193 10.16 -4.97 -6.11
CA THR A 193 10.14 -6.26 -5.42
C THR A 193 10.21 -6.07 -3.90
N ALA A 194 11.12 -5.22 -3.42
CA ALA A 194 11.27 -4.93 -1.99
C ALA A 194 10.00 -4.31 -1.38
N PHE A 195 9.38 -3.35 -2.08
CA PHE A 195 8.12 -2.74 -1.66
C PHE A 195 6.98 -3.77 -1.58
N LEU A 196 6.78 -4.58 -2.63
CA LEU A 196 5.73 -5.60 -2.65
C LEU A 196 5.95 -6.68 -1.59
N LYS A 197 7.21 -7.06 -1.34
CA LYS A 197 7.57 -7.99 -0.28
C LYS A 197 7.21 -7.42 1.10
N GLN A 198 7.61 -6.18 1.37
CA GLN A 198 7.28 -5.52 2.63
C GLN A 198 5.76 -5.41 2.83
N GLU A 199 5.02 -5.08 1.77
CA GLU A 199 3.56 -4.96 1.84
C GLU A 199 2.89 -6.32 2.07
N ALA A 200 3.39 -7.40 1.47
CA ALA A 200 2.92 -8.75 1.77
C ALA A 200 3.16 -9.12 3.24
N GLU A 201 4.35 -8.86 3.76
CA GLU A 201 4.68 -9.10 5.18
C GLU A 201 3.80 -8.28 6.13
N ASN A 202 3.57 -7.00 5.82
CA ASN A 202 2.68 -6.13 6.60
C ASN A 202 1.23 -6.67 6.60
N LEU A 203 0.71 -7.10 5.45
CA LEU A 203 -0.62 -7.69 5.34
C LEU A 203 -0.71 -9.02 6.10
N ALA A 204 0.33 -9.86 6.05
CA ALA A 204 0.39 -11.10 6.82
C ALA A 204 0.30 -10.83 8.33
N HIS A 205 1.06 -9.86 8.85
CA HIS A 205 0.96 -9.43 10.24
C HIS A 205 -0.43 -8.87 10.59
N HIS A 206 -1.02 -8.07 9.69
CA HIS A 206 -2.35 -7.53 9.92
C HIS A 206 -3.43 -8.63 9.97
N ILE A 207 -3.32 -9.66 9.13
CA ILE A 207 -4.18 -10.85 9.19
C ILE A 207 -4.03 -11.55 10.54
N GLU A 208 -2.79 -11.75 11.02
CA GLU A 208 -2.53 -12.37 12.32
C GLU A 208 -3.15 -11.56 13.48
N GLU A 209 -3.06 -10.23 13.43
CA GLU A 209 -3.71 -9.35 14.42
C GLU A 209 -5.24 -9.47 14.40
N LEU A 210 -5.84 -9.51 13.21
CA LEU A 210 -7.28 -9.68 13.05
C LEU A 210 -7.73 -11.06 13.55
N GLU A 211 -6.97 -12.12 13.27
CA GLU A 211 -7.24 -13.46 13.81
C GLU A 211 -7.15 -13.51 15.33
N LYS A 212 -6.16 -12.84 15.93
CA LYS A 212 -6.07 -12.68 17.40
C LYS A 212 -7.28 -11.93 17.96
N LYS A 213 -7.72 -10.83 17.33
CA LYS A 213 -8.92 -10.07 17.74
C LYS A 213 -10.18 -10.92 17.63
N ILE A 214 -10.36 -11.65 16.54
CA ILE A 214 -11.47 -12.59 16.33
C ILE A 214 -11.46 -13.66 17.41
N SER A 215 -10.30 -14.26 17.70
CA SER A 215 -10.18 -15.30 18.73
C SER A 215 -10.49 -14.76 20.13
N ALA A 216 -9.98 -13.59 20.49
CA ALA A 216 -10.29 -12.93 21.76
C ALA A 216 -11.79 -12.61 21.89
N LEU A 217 -12.43 -12.18 20.80
CA LEU A 217 -13.87 -11.94 20.78
C LEU A 217 -14.66 -13.25 20.90
N LYS A 218 -14.23 -14.33 20.22
CA LYS A 218 -14.82 -15.66 20.35
C LYS A 218 -14.77 -16.18 21.78
N HIS A 219 -13.64 -16.00 22.47
CA HIS A 219 -13.50 -16.35 23.88
C HIS A 219 -14.41 -15.49 24.78
N LYS A 220 -14.49 -14.18 24.54
CA LYS A 220 -15.35 -13.27 25.32
C LYS A 220 -16.85 -13.53 25.10
N ALA A 221 -17.22 -14.01 23.92
CA ALA A 221 -18.61 -14.28 23.55
C ALA A 221 -19.19 -15.52 24.24
N ASP A 222 -18.37 -16.46 24.72
CA ASP A 222 -18.82 -17.65 25.47
C ASP A 222 -19.99 -18.41 24.80
N GLY A 223 -19.90 -18.61 23.49
CA GLY A 223 -20.94 -19.27 22.70
C GLY A 223 -22.07 -18.37 22.18
N ALA A 224 -22.05 -17.07 22.46
CA ALA A 224 -22.89 -16.04 21.84
C ALA A 224 -22.32 -15.59 20.49
N LEU A 225 -22.19 -16.52 19.54
CA LEU A 225 -21.61 -16.28 18.22
C LEU A 225 -22.67 -16.35 17.13
N PRO A 226 -22.57 -15.52 16.07
CA PRO A 226 -23.50 -15.57 14.93
C PRO A 226 -23.61 -16.96 14.31
N GLU A 227 -22.48 -17.66 14.15
CA GLU A 227 -22.38 -19.03 13.63
C GLU A 227 -23.12 -20.08 14.50
N LEU A 228 -23.30 -19.80 15.79
CA LEU A 228 -23.95 -20.70 16.76
C LEU A 228 -25.41 -20.32 17.03
N THR A 229 -25.90 -19.21 16.47
CA THR A 229 -27.27 -18.71 16.73
C THR A 229 -28.33 -19.75 16.40
N GLN A 230 -28.21 -20.40 15.24
CA GLN A 230 -29.16 -21.43 14.81
C GLN A 230 -29.15 -22.65 15.76
N LEU A 231 -27.97 -23.06 16.23
CA LEU A 231 -27.81 -24.16 17.18
C LEU A 231 -28.38 -23.79 18.56
N ASN A 232 -28.08 -22.59 19.06
CA ASN A 232 -28.60 -22.09 20.34
C ASN A 232 -30.13 -22.00 20.31
N MET A 233 -30.72 -21.49 19.23
CA MET A 233 -32.17 -21.48 19.01
C MET A 233 -32.77 -22.89 18.99
N GLN A 234 -32.11 -23.84 18.35
CA GLN A 234 -32.58 -25.23 18.31
C GLN A 234 -32.57 -25.88 19.69
N ILE A 235 -31.49 -25.68 20.46
CA ILE A 235 -31.37 -26.22 21.83
C ILE A 235 -32.40 -25.55 22.75
N MET A 236 -32.61 -24.25 22.64
CA MET A 236 -33.63 -23.53 23.40
C MET A 236 -35.03 -24.07 23.09
N ASN A 237 -35.40 -24.15 21.81
CA ASN A 237 -36.71 -24.67 21.39
C ASN A 237 -36.93 -26.13 21.82
N GLN A 238 -35.86 -26.94 21.84
CA GLN A 238 -35.93 -28.30 22.38
C GLN A 238 -36.16 -28.29 23.89
N ALA A 239 -35.38 -27.53 24.65
CA ALA A 239 -35.52 -27.40 26.10
C ALA A 239 -36.91 -26.88 26.50
N ASP A 240 -37.47 -25.91 25.75
CA ASP A 240 -38.81 -25.38 25.99
C ASP A 240 -39.90 -26.43 25.75
N ARG A 241 -39.77 -27.26 24.69
CA ARG A 241 -40.70 -28.38 24.45
C ARG A 241 -40.62 -29.42 25.57
N GLU A 242 -39.42 -29.83 25.95
CA GLU A 242 -39.20 -30.77 27.05
C GLU A 242 -39.71 -30.21 28.40
N LEU A 243 -39.61 -28.90 28.60
CA LEU A 243 -40.13 -28.22 29.80
C LEU A 243 -41.66 -28.23 29.83
N LEU A 244 -42.32 -27.98 28.69
CA LEU A 244 -43.77 -28.07 28.57
C LEU A 244 -44.28 -29.49 28.83
N ASP A 245 -43.58 -30.50 28.33
CA ASP A 245 -43.93 -31.91 28.56
C ASP A 245 -43.70 -32.30 30.03
N ALA A 246 -42.56 -31.92 30.62
CA ALA A 246 -42.31 -32.12 32.05
C ALA A 246 -43.37 -31.42 32.93
N ASP A 247 -43.86 -30.25 32.53
CA ASP A 247 -44.92 -29.53 33.24
C ASP A 247 -46.30 -30.19 33.14
N ARG A 248 -46.57 -30.90 32.05
CA ARG A 248 -47.78 -31.74 31.91
C ARG A 248 -47.65 -32.98 32.80
N ASP A 249 -46.49 -33.62 32.81
CA ASP A 249 -46.21 -34.81 33.61
C ASP A 249 -46.21 -34.52 35.11
N ILE A 250 -45.64 -33.39 35.54
CA ILE A 250 -45.70 -32.97 36.94
C ILE A 250 -47.15 -32.79 37.38
N ARG A 251 -47.98 -32.12 36.57
CA ARG A 251 -49.40 -31.92 36.89
C ARG A 251 -50.16 -33.25 36.98
N SER A 252 -49.96 -34.16 36.02
CA SER A 252 -50.63 -35.46 36.03
C SER A 252 -50.19 -36.34 37.22
N LEU A 253 -48.90 -36.32 37.57
CA LEU A 253 -48.39 -37.02 38.76
C LEU A 253 -48.81 -36.36 40.07
N GLU A 254 -48.97 -35.03 40.12
CA GLU A 254 -49.51 -34.32 41.27
C GLU A 254 -50.97 -34.72 41.53
N GLU A 255 -51.79 -34.75 40.47
CA GLU A 255 -53.17 -35.26 40.55
C GLU A 255 -53.20 -36.72 41.00
N ARG A 256 -52.35 -37.59 40.42
CA ARG A 256 -52.24 -39.00 40.83
C ARG A 256 -51.80 -39.15 42.29
N LYS A 257 -50.85 -38.33 42.75
CA LYS A 257 -50.40 -38.31 44.14
C LYS A 257 -51.53 -37.90 45.07
N GLN A 258 -52.30 -36.87 44.73
CA GLN A 258 -53.44 -36.41 45.52
C GLN A 258 -54.53 -37.49 45.58
N PHE A 259 -54.80 -38.17 44.46
CA PHE A 259 -55.73 -39.29 44.39
C PHE A 259 -55.30 -40.45 45.31
N LEU A 260 -54.06 -40.93 45.17
CA LEU A 260 -53.52 -42.03 45.98
C LEU A 260 -53.43 -41.66 47.48
N ALA A 261 -53.11 -40.39 47.79
CA ALA A 261 -53.11 -39.90 49.17
C ALA A 261 -54.52 -39.86 49.76
N GLY A 262 -55.52 -39.49 48.95
CA GLY A 262 -56.94 -39.53 49.32
C GLY A 262 -57.41 -40.96 49.60
N GLU A 263 -57.10 -41.92 48.71
CA GLU A 263 -57.40 -43.35 48.93
C GLU A 263 -56.74 -43.86 50.22
N LEU A 264 -55.45 -43.56 50.41
CA LEU A 264 -54.70 -43.97 51.59
C LEU A 264 -55.27 -43.39 52.89
N ALA A 265 -55.84 -42.18 52.86
CA ALA A 265 -56.48 -41.54 54.01
C ALA A 265 -57.79 -42.23 54.42
N THR A 266 -58.50 -42.87 53.48
CA THR A 266 -59.71 -43.65 53.76
C THR A 266 -59.43 -45.07 54.26
N LEU A 267 -58.23 -45.60 53.96
CA LEU A 267 -57.80 -46.92 54.39
C LEU A 267 -57.17 -46.86 55.78
N LYS A 268 -57.66 -47.71 56.69
CA LYS A 268 -56.99 -47.91 57.98
C LYS A 268 -55.67 -48.66 57.75
N PRO A 269 -54.54 -48.19 58.30
CA PRO A 269 -53.25 -48.87 58.20
C PRO A 269 -53.30 -50.32 58.69
N ASN A 270 -54.14 -50.57 59.71
CA ASN A 270 -54.30 -51.86 60.37
C ASN A 270 -55.78 -52.24 60.29
N THR A 271 -56.14 -53.03 59.28
CA THR A 271 -57.44 -53.71 59.21
C THR A 271 -57.27 -55.12 59.77
N PRO A 272 -58.05 -55.54 60.78
CA PRO A 272 -57.90 -56.86 61.37
C PRO A 272 -58.16 -57.93 60.33
N ILE A 273 -57.20 -58.82 60.12
CA ILE A 273 -57.37 -59.98 59.24
C ILE A 273 -58.24 -60.98 60.01
N ILE A 274 -59.41 -61.28 59.45
CA ILE A 274 -60.31 -62.32 60.00
C ILE A 274 -59.98 -63.61 59.25
N THR A 275 -59.55 -64.63 60.00
CA THR A 275 -59.22 -65.95 59.47
C THR A 275 -60.50 -66.62 58.93
N ALA A 276 -60.39 -67.56 57.98
CA ALA A 276 -61.55 -68.29 57.43
C ALA A 276 -62.40 -69.03 58.50
N GLY A 277 -61.85 -69.24 59.71
CA GLY A 277 -62.53 -69.79 60.89
C GLY A 277 -63.22 -68.78 61.82
N GLY A 278 -63.25 -67.48 61.49
CA GLY A 278 -63.93 -66.44 62.27
C GLY A 278 -63.10 -65.79 63.38
N ASP A 279 -61.89 -66.27 63.64
CA ASP A 279 -60.99 -65.69 64.65
C ASP A 279 -60.32 -64.40 64.14
N ARG A 280 -60.41 -63.35 64.96
CA ARG A 280 -59.77 -62.04 64.73
C ARG A 280 -58.30 -62.11 65.07
N ILE A 281 -57.44 -61.87 64.09
CA ILE A 281 -55.99 -61.73 64.32
C ILE A 281 -55.73 -60.30 64.78
N PHE A 282 -55.40 -60.11 66.06
CA PHE A 282 -54.96 -58.82 66.60
C PHE A 282 -53.66 -58.38 65.91
N ASP A 283 -53.57 -57.10 65.55
CA ASP A 283 -52.34 -56.44 65.09
C ASP A 283 -51.28 -56.44 66.20
N SER A 284 -49.99 -56.36 65.88
CA SER A 284 -48.87 -56.19 66.83
C SER A 284 -49.13 -55.10 67.89
N GLY A 285 -49.72 -53.95 67.50
CA GLY A 285 -50.09 -52.87 68.41
C GLY A 285 -51.33 -53.17 69.28
N GLU A 286 -52.31 -53.88 68.73
CA GLU A 286 -53.49 -54.34 69.47
C GLU A 286 -53.16 -55.52 70.41
N ARG A 287 -52.29 -56.45 69.99
CA ARG A 287 -51.70 -57.51 70.81
C ARG A 287 -50.92 -56.92 71.96
N LEU A 288 -50.10 -55.90 71.73
CA LEU A 288 -49.37 -55.23 72.79
C LEU A 288 -50.34 -54.62 73.83
N LYS A 289 -51.39 -53.93 73.39
CA LYS A 289 -52.41 -53.37 74.31
C LYS A 289 -53.19 -54.47 75.06
N ALA A 290 -53.60 -55.52 74.35
CA ALA A 290 -54.32 -56.65 74.94
C ALA A 290 -53.45 -57.43 75.94
N LEU A 291 -52.20 -57.71 75.58
CA LEU A 291 -51.22 -58.40 76.42
C LEU A 291 -50.82 -57.53 77.62
N ARG A 292 -50.72 -56.21 77.47
CA ARG A 292 -50.54 -55.28 78.61
C ARG A 292 -51.72 -55.35 79.57
N ALA A 293 -52.96 -55.37 79.06
CA ALA A 293 -54.16 -55.51 79.89
C ALA A 293 -54.20 -56.88 80.60
N GLN A 294 -53.83 -57.96 79.91
CA GLN A 294 -53.73 -59.30 80.50
C GLN A 294 -52.63 -59.39 81.57
N HIS A 295 -51.44 -58.86 81.29
CA HIS A 295 -50.33 -58.80 82.24
C HIS A 295 -50.71 -57.95 83.47
N ALA A 296 -51.39 -56.82 83.28
CA ALA A 296 -51.86 -55.97 84.38
C ALA A 296 -52.90 -56.71 85.26
N SER A 297 -53.83 -57.44 84.66
CA SER A 297 -54.80 -58.27 85.39
C SER A 297 -54.12 -59.44 86.12
N ALA A 298 -53.19 -60.13 85.47
CA ALA A 298 -52.48 -61.27 86.04
C ALA A 298 -51.54 -60.86 87.18
N SER A 299 -50.89 -59.70 87.06
CA SER A 299 -50.02 -59.13 88.10
C SER A 299 -50.76 -58.75 89.38
N GLY A 300 -52.09 -58.58 89.33
CA GLY A 300 -52.91 -58.36 90.53
C GLY A 300 -53.14 -59.62 91.36
N ASN A 301 -53.08 -60.80 90.72
CA ASN A 301 -53.44 -62.08 91.34
C ASN A 301 -52.26 -63.06 91.46
N LEU A 302 -51.21 -62.93 90.65
CA LEU A 302 -50.04 -63.81 90.62
C LEU A 302 -48.77 -63.08 91.07
N SER A 303 -47.88 -63.79 91.77
CA SER A 303 -46.58 -63.27 92.25
C SER A 303 -45.64 -62.96 91.08
N ALA A 304 -44.74 -61.98 91.28
CA ALA A 304 -43.78 -61.52 90.26
C ALA A 304 -42.88 -62.64 89.68
N ASP A 305 -42.68 -63.73 90.42
CA ASP A 305 -41.86 -64.88 90.01
C ASP A 305 -42.66 -66.01 89.31
N HIS A 306 -43.97 -65.81 89.06
CA HIS A 306 -44.79 -66.83 88.41
C HIS A 306 -44.36 -67.04 86.95
N PRO A 307 -44.22 -68.30 86.47
CA PRO A 307 -43.76 -68.59 85.11
C PRO A 307 -44.58 -67.89 84.01
N ASP A 308 -45.88 -67.72 84.21
CA ASP A 308 -46.75 -67.01 83.24
C ASP A 308 -46.50 -65.50 83.18
N ILE A 309 -46.18 -64.86 84.31
CA ILE A 309 -45.82 -63.43 84.33
C ILE A 309 -44.48 -63.21 83.64
N ILE A 310 -43.51 -64.10 83.87
CA ILE A 310 -42.20 -64.03 83.21
C ILE A 310 -42.36 -64.17 81.69
N ARG A 311 -43.18 -65.13 81.22
CA ARG A 311 -43.50 -65.30 79.80
C ARG A 311 -44.17 -64.08 79.21
N MET A 312 -45.23 -63.57 79.85
CA MET A 312 -45.93 -62.37 79.39
C MET A 312 -45.02 -61.14 79.37
N LYS A 313 -44.10 -61.01 80.33
CA LYS A 313 -43.13 -59.91 80.38
C LYS A 313 -42.10 -60.00 79.25
N GLN A 314 -41.62 -61.20 78.93
CA GLN A 314 -40.75 -61.43 77.78
C GLN A 314 -41.46 -61.13 76.46
N GLU A 315 -42.71 -61.57 76.31
CA GLU A 315 -43.53 -61.35 75.12
C GLU A 315 -43.93 -59.88 74.95
N LEU A 316 -44.21 -59.18 76.06
CA LEU A 316 -44.36 -57.72 76.09
C LEU A 316 -43.06 -57.03 75.65
N ALA A 317 -41.91 -57.42 76.20
CA ALA A 317 -40.63 -56.80 75.83
C ALA A 317 -40.34 -56.96 74.33
N SER A 318 -40.60 -58.14 73.75
CA SER A 318 -40.46 -58.35 72.31
C SER A 318 -41.43 -57.49 71.49
N LEU A 319 -42.72 -57.42 71.89
CA LEU A 319 -43.73 -56.62 71.18
C LEU A 319 -43.48 -55.10 71.34
N GLU A 320 -42.95 -54.67 72.48
CA GLU A 320 -42.55 -53.27 72.72
C GLU A 320 -41.35 -52.87 71.87
N GLN A 321 -40.38 -53.79 71.72
CA GLN A 321 -39.23 -53.59 70.83
C GLN A 321 -39.63 -53.55 69.36
N GLU A 322 -40.59 -54.38 68.93
CA GLU A 322 -41.12 -54.38 67.56
C GLU A 322 -41.97 -53.15 67.23
N THR A 323 -42.83 -52.71 68.15
CA THR A 323 -43.71 -51.53 67.96
C THR A 323 -43.01 -50.21 68.25
N GLY A 324 -41.80 -50.24 68.83
CA GLY A 324 -41.04 -49.06 69.26
C GLY A 324 -41.70 -48.30 70.41
N ALA A 325 -42.69 -48.89 71.08
CA ALA A 325 -43.45 -48.30 72.17
C ALA A 325 -42.85 -48.70 73.52
N GLU A 326 -41.65 -48.20 73.84
CA GLU A 326 -41.05 -48.36 75.17
C GLU A 326 -41.97 -47.77 76.26
N ALA A 327 -42.28 -48.56 77.30
CA ALA A 327 -43.08 -48.16 78.46
C ALA A 327 -42.45 -47.06 79.35
N LEU A 328 -41.42 -46.37 78.86
CA LEU A 328 -40.63 -45.36 79.59
C LEU A 328 -41.47 -44.16 80.07
N GLY A 329 -42.62 -43.91 79.47
CA GLY A 329 -43.49 -42.78 79.84
C GLY A 329 -44.20 -42.92 81.19
N ASP A 330 -44.50 -44.16 81.63
CA ASP A 330 -45.26 -44.40 82.86
C ASP A 330 -44.38 -44.78 84.07
N ASP A 331 -43.13 -45.17 83.85
CA ASP A 331 -42.26 -45.66 84.92
C ASP A 331 -41.61 -44.52 85.72
N VAL A 332 -41.14 -43.46 85.04
CA VAL A 332 -40.58 -42.25 85.67
C VAL A 332 -41.61 -41.53 86.57
N PRO A 333 -42.86 -41.26 86.15
CA PRO A 333 -43.85 -40.65 87.02
C PRO A 333 -44.26 -41.53 88.21
N LYS A 334 -44.30 -42.87 88.05
CA LYS A 334 -44.55 -43.80 89.17
C LYS A 334 -43.40 -43.82 90.19
N ARG A 335 -42.14 -43.84 89.74
CA ARG A 335 -40.95 -43.75 90.60
C ARG A 335 -40.88 -42.41 91.33
N LEU A 336 -41.22 -41.31 90.65
CA LEU A 336 -41.33 -39.97 91.25
C LEU A 336 -42.40 -39.93 92.35
N ALA A 337 -43.57 -40.53 92.13
CA ALA A 337 -44.62 -40.64 93.14
C ALA A 337 -44.18 -41.48 94.35
N GLY A 338 -43.49 -42.60 94.12
CA GLY A 338 -42.92 -43.45 95.17
C GLY A 338 -41.86 -42.73 96.02
N GLU A 339 -40.92 -42.03 95.40
CA GLU A 339 -39.88 -41.27 96.12
C GLU A 339 -40.46 -40.03 96.83
N ARG A 340 -41.52 -39.40 96.30
CA ARG A 340 -42.28 -38.36 97.02
C ARG A 340 -42.96 -38.90 98.28
N ALA A 341 -43.55 -40.10 98.22
CA ALA A 341 -44.12 -40.75 99.40
C ALA A 341 -43.04 -41.15 100.43
N ARG A 342 -41.87 -41.59 99.94
CA ARG A 342 -40.69 -41.89 100.78
C ARG A 342 -40.12 -40.64 101.45
N LEU A 343 -40.10 -39.51 100.74
CA LEU A 343 -39.74 -38.21 101.31
C LEU A 343 -40.69 -37.83 102.44
N ALA A 344 -42.00 -37.97 102.24
CA ALA A 344 -43.01 -37.62 103.25
C ALA A 344 -42.79 -38.43 104.54
N THR A 345 -42.59 -39.75 104.41
CA THR A 345 -42.34 -40.65 105.55
C THR A 345 -40.97 -40.40 106.23
N LEU A 346 -39.91 -40.12 105.47
CA LEU A 346 -38.59 -39.81 106.05
C LEU A 346 -38.57 -38.44 106.75
N THR A 347 -39.31 -37.45 106.22
CA THR A 347 -39.43 -36.11 106.82
C THR A 347 -40.21 -36.16 108.12
N GLU A 348 -41.27 -36.98 108.20
CA GLU A 348 -42.06 -37.21 109.40
C GLU A 348 -41.25 -37.90 110.52
N ARG A 349 -40.37 -38.84 110.16
CA ARG A 349 -39.58 -39.62 111.14
C ARG A 349 -38.28 -38.98 111.59
N PHE A 350 -37.58 -38.27 110.70
CA PHE A 350 -36.19 -37.83 110.95
C PHE A 350 -36.00 -36.30 110.88
N GLY A 351 -37.07 -35.52 110.63
CA GLY A 351 -37.00 -34.07 110.51
C GLY A 351 -36.36 -33.59 109.19
N ALA A 352 -36.51 -32.30 108.89
CA ALA A 352 -36.18 -31.75 107.56
C ALA A 352 -34.67 -31.74 107.22
N ASP A 353 -33.79 -31.80 108.21
CA ASP A 353 -32.33 -31.64 108.07
C ASP A 353 -31.55 -32.97 108.03
N HIS A 354 -32.24 -34.12 108.04
CA HIS A 354 -31.58 -35.43 107.98
C HIS A 354 -30.93 -35.68 106.60
N PRO A 355 -29.70 -36.22 106.53
CA PRO A 355 -28.98 -36.45 105.26
C PRO A 355 -29.76 -37.31 104.26
N ASP A 356 -30.61 -38.22 104.72
CA ASP A 356 -31.43 -39.05 103.83
C ASP A 356 -32.61 -38.31 103.22
N VAL A 357 -33.19 -37.31 103.91
CA VAL A 357 -34.21 -36.43 103.35
C VAL A 357 -33.60 -35.55 102.26
N ALA A 358 -32.38 -35.05 102.48
CA ALA A 358 -31.64 -34.31 101.47
C ALA A 358 -31.32 -35.17 100.23
N ARG A 359 -30.91 -36.43 100.42
CA ARG A 359 -30.69 -37.39 99.33
C ARG A 359 -31.97 -37.64 98.54
N THR A 360 -33.09 -37.97 99.20
CA THR A 360 -34.37 -38.21 98.51
C THR A 360 -34.89 -36.97 97.78
N LYS A 361 -34.74 -35.76 98.33
CA LYS A 361 -35.05 -34.51 97.60
C LYS A 361 -34.22 -34.38 96.33
N GLN A 362 -32.92 -34.68 96.40
CA GLN A 362 -32.06 -34.66 95.21
C GLN A 362 -32.50 -35.69 94.17
N THR A 363 -32.91 -36.89 94.59
CA THR A 363 -33.45 -37.92 93.69
C THR A 363 -34.76 -37.47 93.02
N ILE A 364 -35.66 -36.83 93.78
CA ILE A 364 -36.90 -36.26 93.24
C ILE A 364 -36.60 -35.18 92.21
N VAL A 365 -35.68 -34.25 92.49
CA VAL A 365 -35.29 -33.20 91.54
C VAL A 365 -34.65 -33.79 90.28
N ALA A 366 -33.84 -34.86 90.42
CA ALA A 366 -33.27 -35.57 89.28
C ALA A 366 -34.37 -36.24 88.42
N LEU A 367 -35.31 -36.94 89.06
CA LEU A 367 -36.45 -37.58 88.39
C LEU A 367 -37.40 -36.57 87.74
N GLU A 368 -37.62 -35.39 88.36
CA GLU A 368 -38.41 -34.30 87.77
C GLU A 368 -37.73 -33.69 86.53
N ARG A 369 -36.40 -33.56 86.54
CA ARG A 369 -35.64 -33.11 85.37
C ARG A 369 -35.72 -34.14 84.24
N GLU A 370 -35.58 -35.42 84.55
CA GLU A 370 -35.72 -36.51 83.59
C GLU A 370 -37.13 -36.54 82.97
N LEU A 371 -38.18 -36.36 83.79
CA LEU A 371 -39.56 -36.25 83.32
C LEU A 371 -39.77 -35.05 82.39
N LYS A 372 -39.20 -33.89 82.71
CA LYS A 372 -39.26 -32.70 81.83
C LYS A 372 -38.53 -32.90 80.51
N GLN A 373 -37.39 -33.59 80.52
CA GLN A 373 -36.64 -33.93 79.31
C GLN A 373 -37.41 -34.92 78.42
N LEU A 374 -38.07 -35.91 79.02
CA LEU A 374 -38.95 -36.83 78.31
C LEU A 374 -40.15 -36.10 77.68
N ALA A 375 -40.71 -35.09 78.35
CA ALA A 375 -41.80 -34.28 77.80
C ALA A 375 -41.39 -33.41 76.59
N HIS A 376 -40.10 -33.02 76.48
CA HIS A 376 -39.58 -32.24 75.34
C HIS A 376 -39.01 -33.12 74.22
N ARG A 377 -38.90 -34.44 74.44
CA ARG A 377 -38.53 -35.37 73.39
C ARG A 377 -39.71 -35.47 72.42
N PRO A 378 -39.54 -35.12 71.13
CA PRO A 378 -40.63 -35.29 70.17
C PRO A 378 -41.04 -36.77 70.20
N PRO A 379 -42.35 -37.09 70.30
CA PRO A 379 -42.80 -38.47 70.33
C PRO A 379 -42.23 -39.16 69.10
N LYS A 380 -41.39 -40.19 69.31
CA LYS A 380 -41.01 -41.09 68.22
C LYS A 380 -42.33 -41.59 67.65
N LYS A 381 -42.66 -41.21 66.41
CA LYS A 381 -43.85 -41.73 65.74
C LYS A 381 -43.77 -43.25 65.83
N PRO A 382 -44.75 -43.93 66.44
CA PRO A 382 -44.71 -45.37 66.55
C PRO A 382 -44.55 -45.93 65.13
N LEU A 383 -43.54 -46.79 64.95
CA LEU A 383 -43.29 -47.49 63.70
C LEU A 383 -44.32 -48.61 63.57
N PHE A 384 -45.59 -48.25 63.45
CA PHE A 384 -46.61 -49.19 63.02
C PHE A 384 -46.31 -49.50 61.56
N LYS A 385 -45.78 -50.71 61.30
CA LYS A 385 -45.67 -51.23 59.94
C LYS A 385 -47.11 -51.52 59.49
N PRO A 386 -47.64 -50.83 58.47
CA PRO A 386 -48.97 -51.13 57.98
C PRO A 386 -48.99 -52.56 57.45
N GLU A 387 -49.88 -53.40 57.99
CA GLU A 387 -49.98 -54.81 57.60
C GLU A 387 -51.02 -55.03 56.48
N ASN A 388 -51.93 -54.06 56.29
CA ASN A 388 -52.96 -54.14 55.26
C ASN A 388 -52.32 -54.17 53.86
N PRO A 389 -52.47 -55.27 53.08
CA PRO A 389 -51.85 -55.41 51.76
C PRO A 389 -52.28 -54.32 50.77
N ALA A 390 -53.54 -53.86 50.85
CA ALA A 390 -54.04 -52.78 50.00
C ALA A 390 -53.41 -51.43 50.37
N TYR A 391 -53.22 -51.18 51.67
CA TYR A 391 -52.53 -49.98 52.16
C TYR A 391 -51.07 -49.95 51.72
N ILE A 392 -50.34 -51.06 51.86
CA ILE A 392 -48.93 -51.18 51.44
C ILE A 392 -48.79 -50.94 49.94
N ASN A 393 -49.68 -51.50 49.11
CA ASN A 393 -49.63 -51.32 47.66
C ASN A 393 -49.84 -49.83 47.29
N ILE A 394 -50.87 -49.18 47.82
CA ILE A 394 -51.13 -47.76 47.57
C ILE A 394 -49.99 -46.89 48.11
N GLN A 395 -49.45 -47.20 49.29
CA GLN A 395 -48.29 -46.50 49.85
C GLN A 395 -47.05 -46.65 48.96
N SER A 396 -46.79 -47.85 48.42
CA SER A 396 -45.70 -48.10 47.48
C SER A 396 -45.90 -47.30 46.18
N GLN A 397 -47.08 -47.34 45.58
CA GLN A 397 -47.42 -46.55 44.40
C GLN A 397 -47.29 -45.04 44.66
N LEU A 398 -47.72 -44.57 45.83
CA LEU A 398 -47.58 -43.18 46.25
C LEU A 398 -46.10 -42.81 46.38
N SER A 399 -45.29 -43.66 47.01
CA SER A 399 -43.84 -43.42 47.18
C SER A 399 -43.10 -43.36 45.83
N SER A 400 -43.41 -44.27 44.91
CA SER A 400 -42.90 -44.29 43.53
C SER A 400 -43.32 -43.02 42.78
N THR A 401 -44.61 -42.65 42.87
CA THR A 401 -45.15 -41.43 42.27
C THR A 401 -44.45 -40.18 42.82
N THR A 402 -44.21 -40.11 44.14
CA THR A 402 -43.50 -38.98 44.75
C THR A 402 -42.04 -38.89 44.32
N ALA A 403 -41.35 -40.03 44.17
CA ALA A 403 -39.97 -40.07 43.71
C ALA A 403 -39.87 -39.61 42.24
N SER A 404 -40.77 -40.08 41.37
CA SER A 404 -40.86 -39.64 39.98
C SER A 404 -41.14 -38.14 39.87
N LEU A 405 -42.05 -37.62 40.70
CA LEU A 405 -42.40 -36.20 40.75
C LEU A 405 -41.20 -35.34 41.21
N GLU A 406 -40.45 -35.77 42.22
CA GLU A 406 -39.24 -35.08 42.65
C GLU A 406 -38.17 -35.08 41.56
N SER A 407 -37.98 -36.22 40.87
CA SER A 407 -37.07 -36.32 39.73
C SER A 407 -37.47 -35.37 38.60
N LEU A 408 -38.73 -35.36 38.19
CA LEU A 408 -39.26 -34.47 37.15
C LEU A 408 -39.11 -32.99 37.53
N ARG A 409 -39.34 -32.63 38.80
CA ARG A 409 -39.10 -31.26 39.29
C ARG A 409 -37.63 -30.86 39.17
N LYS A 410 -36.69 -31.76 39.49
CA LYS A 410 -35.24 -31.52 39.28
C LYS A 410 -34.93 -31.35 37.79
N THR A 411 -35.48 -32.22 36.93
CA THR A 411 -35.33 -32.11 35.47
C THR A 411 -35.86 -30.77 34.96
N LYS A 412 -37.07 -30.36 35.36
CA LYS A 412 -37.66 -29.05 35.00
C LYS A 412 -36.72 -27.89 35.34
N ILE A 413 -36.13 -27.89 36.54
CA ILE A 413 -35.18 -26.84 36.94
C ILE A 413 -33.96 -26.83 36.01
N SER A 414 -33.40 -28.01 35.69
CA SER A 414 -32.24 -28.11 34.79
C SER A 414 -32.55 -27.67 33.36
N LEU A 415 -33.73 -28.05 32.82
CA LEU A 415 -34.20 -27.63 31.49
C LEU A 415 -34.40 -26.12 31.44
N LYS A 416 -35.02 -25.55 32.48
CA LYS A 416 -35.22 -24.11 32.61
C LYS A 416 -33.88 -23.36 32.64
N GLN A 417 -32.91 -23.84 33.42
CA GLN A 417 -31.57 -23.25 33.46
C GLN A 417 -30.90 -23.29 32.08
N ARG A 418 -31.04 -24.41 31.37
CA ARG A 418 -30.48 -24.58 30.02
C ARG A 418 -31.12 -23.66 28.99
N ALA A 419 -32.44 -23.50 29.03
CA ALA A 419 -33.18 -22.56 28.19
C ALA A 419 -32.76 -21.10 28.49
N GLU A 420 -32.67 -20.72 29.77
CA GLU A 420 -32.22 -19.39 30.20
C GLU A 420 -30.77 -19.10 29.79
N GLU A 421 -29.88 -20.10 29.83
CA GLU A 421 -28.50 -19.94 29.39
C GLU A 421 -28.42 -19.63 27.89
N MET A 422 -29.19 -20.36 27.06
CA MET A 422 -29.25 -20.11 25.62
C MET A 422 -29.90 -18.75 25.32
N ALA A 423 -30.96 -18.39 26.04
CA ALA A 423 -31.60 -17.07 25.92
C ALA A 423 -30.61 -15.93 26.22
N LYS A 424 -29.83 -16.03 27.30
CA LYS A 424 -28.79 -15.04 27.65
C LYS A 424 -27.71 -14.92 26.58
N ARG A 425 -27.31 -16.03 25.95
CA ARG A 425 -26.35 -15.98 24.83
C ARG A 425 -26.93 -15.22 23.64
N MET A 426 -28.22 -15.36 23.36
CA MET A 426 -28.88 -14.65 22.26
C MET A 426 -29.12 -13.18 22.57
N GLU A 427 -29.43 -12.82 23.82
CA GLU A 427 -29.57 -11.42 24.23
C GLU A 427 -28.27 -10.61 24.05
N ARG A 428 -27.11 -11.25 24.22
CA ARG A 428 -25.80 -10.62 24.06
C ARG A 428 -25.32 -10.56 22.61
N LEU A 429 -26.00 -11.27 21.70
CA LEU A 429 -25.59 -11.38 20.30
C LEU A 429 -25.56 -10.02 19.56
N PRO A 430 -26.58 -9.14 19.68
CA PRO A 430 -26.60 -7.87 18.95
C PRO A 430 -25.43 -6.93 19.29
N GLU A 431 -24.83 -7.09 20.46
CA GLU A 431 -23.65 -6.31 20.88
C GLU A 431 -22.34 -6.83 20.25
N ILE A 432 -22.26 -8.13 19.99
CA ILE A 432 -21.03 -8.82 19.55
C ILE A 432 -21.01 -8.99 18.03
N GLU A 433 -22.18 -9.25 17.43
CA GLU A 433 -22.33 -9.57 16.03
C GLU A 433 -21.74 -8.52 15.08
N PRO A 434 -22.01 -7.20 15.22
CA PRO A 434 -21.47 -6.20 14.30
C PRO A 434 -19.94 -6.19 14.30
N VAL A 435 -19.34 -6.23 15.50
CA VAL A 435 -17.88 -6.21 15.69
C VAL A 435 -17.24 -7.49 15.12
N TYR A 436 -17.88 -8.65 15.32
CA TYR A 436 -17.42 -9.92 14.77
C TYR A 436 -17.44 -9.92 13.24
N LEU A 437 -18.55 -9.44 12.64
CA LEU A 437 -18.70 -9.38 11.19
C LEU A 437 -17.73 -8.36 10.55
N ASP A 438 -17.47 -7.23 11.21
CA ASP A 438 -16.47 -6.27 10.75
C ASP A 438 -15.07 -6.90 10.73
N TYR A 439 -14.64 -7.58 11.79
CA TYR A 439 -13.35 -8.27 11.81
C TYR A 439 -13.25 -9.39 10.77
N LEU A 440 -14.34 -10.13 10.53
CA LEU A 440 -14.37 -11.15 9.49
C LEU A 440 -14.20 -10.54 8.09
N ARG A 441 -14.92 -9.46 7.79
CA ARG A 441 -14.82 -8.75 6.52
C ARG A 441 -13.43 -8.17 6.32
N ASP A 442 -12.86 -7.55 7.35
CA ASP A 442 -11.52 -6.98 7.29
C ASP A 442 -10.47 -8.07 7.09
N ARG A 443 -10.60 -9.22 7.75
CA ARG A 443 -9.71 -10.39 7.55
C ARG A 443 -9.80 -10.88 6.11
N GLU A 444 -11.00 -11.06 5.58
CA GLU A 444 -11.20 -11.53 4.20
C GLU A 444 -10.60 -10.54 3.18
N ASN A 445 -10.82 -9.24 3.37
CA ASN A 445 -10.23 -8.19 2.55
C ASN A 445 -8.70 -8.20 2.62
N ALA A 446 -8.12 -8.35 3.81
CA ALA A 446 -6.68 -8.43 4.01
C ALA A 446 -6.08 -9.68 3.34
N VAL A 447 -6.72 -10.84 3.48
CA VAL A 447 -6.31 -12.10 2.81
C VAL A 447 -6.35 -11.94 1.29
N ARG A 448 -7.42 -11.36 0.74
CA ARG A 448 -7.54 -11.14 -0.71
C ARG A 448 -6.45 -10.22 -1.24
N LYS A 449 -6.17 -9.11 -0.54
CA LYS A 449 -5.06 -8.20 -0.87
C LYS A 449 -3.71 -8.88 -0.75
N HIS A 450 -3.50 -9.68 0.30
CA HIS A 450 -2.25 -10.41 0.50
C HIS A 450 -1.99 -11.37 -0.66
N GLN A 451 -3.00 -12.12 -1.10
CA GLN A 451 -2.90 -13.01 -2.27
C GLN A 451 -2.57 -12.23 -3.55
N GLU A 452 -3.22 -11.09 -3.78
CA GLU A 452 -2.96 -10.23 -4.94
C GLU A 452 -1.53 -9.67 -4.91
N ILE A 453 -1.07 -9.12 -3.78
CA ILE A 453 0.28 -8.58 -3.62
C ILE A 453 1.33 -9.69 -3.75
N THR A 454 1.08 -10.87 -3.18
CA THR A 454 1.98 -12.03 -3.32
C THR A 454 2.08 -12.47 -4.78
N PHE A 455 0.98 -12.48 -5.52
CA PHE A 455 0.99 -12.78 -6.95
C PHE A 455 1.82 -11.74 -7.73
N ARG A 456 1.58 -10.44 -7.50
CA ARG A 456 2.37 -9.36 -8.10
C ARG A 456 3.83 -9.40 -7.70
N LEU A 457 4.15 -9.83 -6.47
CA LEU A 457 5.52 -10.02 -6.01
C LEU A 457 6.22 -11.12 -6.81
N MET A 458 5.54 -12.24 -7.07
CA MET A 458 6.10 -13.30 -7.92
C MET A 458 6.36 -12.79 -9.35
N GLU A 459 5.43 -12.04 -9.94
CA GLU A 459 5.64 -11.40 -11.25
C GLU A 459 6.83 -10.43 -11.22
N ALA A 460 6.94 -9.60 -10.18
CA ALA A 460 8.03 -8.64 -10.00
C ALA A 460 9.39 -9.34 -9.82
N GLN A 461 9.45 -10.45 -9.06
CA GLN A 461 10.66 -11.25 -8.89
C GLN A 461 11.13 -11.88 -10.20
N VAL A 462 10.20 -12.39 -11.02
CA VAL A 462 10.55 -12.89 -12.35
C VAL A 462 11.06 -11.73 -13.21
N SER A 463 10.39 -10.57 -13.20
CA SER A 463 10.83 -9.37 -13.92
C SER A 463 12.22 -8.91 -13.49
N GLU A 464 12.49 -8.84 -12.19
CA GLU A 464 13.80 -8.49 -11.63
C GLU A 464 14.87 -9.48 -12.09
N GLY A 465 14.56 -10.79 -12.05
CA GLY A 465 15.46 -11.82 -12.57
C GLY A 465 15.76 -11.65 -14.07
N LEU A 466 14.77 -11.25 -14.87
CA LEU A 466 14.96 -10.96 -16.30
C LEU A 466 15.81 -9.70 -16.53
N GLU A 467 15.68 -8.68 -15.68
CA GLU A 467 16.52 -7.48 -15.71
C GLU A 467 17.97 -7.78 -15.34
N VAL A 468 18.21 -8.54 -14.28
CA VAL A 468 19.55 -8.98 -13.87
C VAL A 468 20.21 -9.83 -14.96
N GLN A 469 19.44 -10.68 -15.65
CA GLN A 469 19.91 -11.47 -16.79
C GLN A 469 20.04 -10.67 -18.10
N ARG A 470 19.77 -9.35 -18.10
CA ARG A 470 19.83 -8.46 -19.26
C ARG A 470 18.93 -8.89 -20.43
N LYS A 471 17.77 -9.47 -20.12
CA LYS A 471 16.75 -9.92 -21.11
C LYS A 471 15.55 -8.97 -21.23
N GLY A 472 15.65 -7.77 -20.65
CA GLY A 472 14.68 -6.68 -20.77
C GLY A 472 14.97 -5.72 -21.93
N GLU A 473 14.16 -4.67 -22.06
CA GLU A 473 14.41 -3.55 -22.98
C GLU A 473 15.82 -2.97 -22.78
N ARG A 474 16.61 -2.89 -23.84
CA ARG A 474 17.99 -2.41 -23.70
C ARG A 474 18.29 -1.33 -24.73
N PHE A 475 19.14 -0.41 -24.30
CA PHE A 475 19.77 0.51 -25.22
C PHE A 475 20.90 -0.24 -25.92
N THR A 476 20.81 -0.35 -27.23
CA THR A 476 21.87 -0.94 -28.05
C THR A 476 22.55 0.15 -28.85
N LEU A 477 23.88 0.05 -28.94
CA LEU A 477 24.66 0.94 -29.77
C LEU A 477 24.50 0.50 -31.23
N ILE A 478 23.90 1.34 -32.08
CA ILE A 478 23.84 1.08 -33.53
C ILE A 478 25.13 1.56 -34.15
N ASP A 479 25.39 2.86 -34.02
CA ASP A 479 26.52 3.55 -34.61
C ASP A 479 27.43 4.02 -33.49
N PRO A 480 28.64 3.47 -33.35
CA PRO A 480 29.62 3.95 -32.38
C PRO A 480 30.13 5.35 -32.76
N ALA A 481 30.73 6.03 -31.78
CA ALA A 481 31.32 7.35 -32.00
C ALA A 481 32.34 7.33 -33.15
N ASP A 482 32.09 8.13 -34.18
CA ASP A 482 32.94 8.24 -35.36
C ASP A 482 34.09 9.23 -35.16
N LEU A 483 35.20 9.02 -35.86
CA LEU A 483 36.32 9.96 -35.90
C LEU A 483 36.04 11.02 -36.98
N PRO A 484 35.73 12.29 -36.62
CA PRO A 484 35.32 13.29 -37.58
C PRO A 484 36.47 13.72 -38.50
N ALA A 485 36.31 13.50 -39.81
CA ALA A 485 37.32 13.87 -40.80
C ALA A 485 37.35 15.37 -41.13
N LEU A 486 36.24 16.08 -40.90
CA LEU A 486 36.10 17.51 -41.20
C LEU A 486 35.62 18.26 -39.95
N PRO A 487 36.04 19.52 -39.76
CA PRO A 487 35.54 20.33 -38.66
C PRO A 487 34.06 20.68 -38.89
N ALA A 488 33.25 20.53 -37.85
CA ALA A 488 31.83 20.87 -37.86
C ALA A 488 31.62 22.38 -37.85
N ARG A 489 32.50 23.13 -37.16
CA ARG A 489 32.47 24.60 -37.11
C ARG A 489 33.89 25.18 -37.11
N PRO A 490 34.07 26.42 -37.60
CA PRO A 490 33.10 27.19 -38.38
C PRO A 490 32.97 26.69 -39.82
N ASN A 491 31.81 26.94 -40.44
CA ASN A 491 31.58 26.63 -41.86
C ASN A 491 32.42 27.56 -42.75
N ARG A 492 33.68 27.21 -42.96
CA ARG A 492 34.64 27.96 -43.81
C ARG A 492 34.07 28.40 -45.17
N PRO A 493 33.33 27.58 -45.95
CA PRO A 493 32.77 28.05 -47.22
C PRO A 493 31.77 29.21 -47.06
N VAL A 494 30.96 29.20 -45.99
CA VAL A 494 30.01 30.28 -45.71
C VAL A 494 30.77 31.56 -45.36
N ILE A 495 31.85 31.47 -44.58
CA ILE A 495 32.70 32.63 -44.27
C ILE A 495 33.32 33.21 -45.54
N PHE A 496 33.80 32.37 -46.46
CA PHE A 496 34.36 32.87 -47.73
C PHE A 496 33.32 33.57 -48.60
N VAL A 497 32.10 33.03 -48.70
CA VAL A 497 31.01 33.66 -49.45
C VAL A 497 30.62 35.00 -48.81
N LEU A 498 30.50 35.03 -47.48
CA LEU A 498 30.17 36.24 -46.75
C LEU A 498 31.28 37.30 -46.87
N ALA A 499 32.54 36.89 -46.73
CA ALA A 499 33.70 37.77 -46.90
C ALA A 499 33.79 38.32 -48.33
N GLY A 500 33.52 37.49 -49.34
CA GLY A 500 33.48 37.92 -50.74
C GLY A 500 32.35 38.92 -51.01
N PHE A 501 31.16 38.67 -50.46
CA PHE A 501 30.04 39.60 -50.54
C PHE A 501 30.36 40.94 -49.87
N LEU A 502 30.88 40.91 -48.64
CA LEU A 502 31.32 42.09 -47.90
C LEU A 502 32.45 42.83 -48.62
N ALA A 503 33.35 42.12 -49.28
CA ALA A 503 34.41 42.73 -50.08
C ALA A 503 33.85 43.52 -51.27
N VAL A 504 32.86 42.98 -51.99
CA VAL A 504 32.21 43.69 -53.12
C VAL A 504 31.45 44.91 -52.62
N VAL A 505 30.61 44.74 -51.60
CA VAL A 505 29.79 45.83 -51.05
C VAL A 505 30.67 46.92 -50.43
N GLY A 506 31.66 46.55 -49.62
CA GLY A 506 32.62 47.48 -49.04
C GLY A 506 33.53 48.14 -50.08
N GLY A 507 33.86 47.43 -51.15
CA GLY A 507 34.54 47.96 -52.33
C GLY A 507 33.76 49.10 -52.98
N ILE A 508 32.50 48.82 -53.34
CA ILE A 508 31.59 49.80 -53.95
C ILE A 508 31.34 50.98 -53.00
N GLY A 509 31.06 50.70 -51.73
CA GLY A 509 30.80 51.71 -50.71
C GLY A 509 31.99 52.66 -50.50
N ALA A 510 33.21 52.14 -50.42
CA ALA A 510 34.42 52.95 -50.34
C ALA A 510 34.64 53.78 -51.62
N GLY A 511 34.33 53.22 -52.80
CA GLY A 511 34.37 53.97 -54.06
C GLY A 511 33.40 55.13 -54.07
N ALA A 512 32.15 54.91 -53.65
CA ALA A 512 31.12 55.93 -53.58
C ALA A 512 31.45 57.02 -52.53
N ALA A 513 31.87 56.62 -51.33
CA ALA A 513 32.27 57.55 -50.27
C ALA A 513 33.48 58.41 -50.71
N SER A 514 34.46 57.78 -51.35
CA SER A 514 35.62 58.49 -51.87
C SER A 514 35.26 59.47 -52.99
N GLU A 515 34.22 59.20 -53.78
CA GLU A 515 33.70 60.13 -54.78
C GLU A 515 32.95 61.31 -54.15
N GLN A 516 32.18 61.06 -53.09
CA GLN A 516 31.47 62.12 -52.38
C GLN A 516 32.42 63.07 -51.63
N LEU A 517 33.60 62.57 -51.23
CA LEU A 517 34.67 63.35 -50.60
C LEU A 517 35.56 64.10 -51.61
N ASP A 518 35.37 63.92 -52.93
CA ASP A 518 36.17 64.58 -53.97
C ASP A 518 35.39 65.75 -54.60
N GLU A 519 35.69 66.96 -54.15
CA GLU A 519 35.05 68.20 -54.62
C GLU A 519 35.60 68.73 -55.95
N THR A 520 36.42 67.96 -56.68
CA THR A 520 37.03 68.46 -57.93
C THR A 520 36.01 68.61 -59.07
N ILE A 521 35.84 69.83 -59.59
CA ILE A 521 35.02 70.10 -60.79
C ILE A 521 35.78 69.61 -62.03
N ARG A 522 35.26 68.58 -62.71
CA ARG A 522 35.98 67.91 -63.83
C ARG A 522 35.27 67.94 -65.17
N THR A 523 34.00 68.34 -65.22
CA THR A 523 33.21 68.36 -66.46
C THR A 523 32.67 69.77 -66.73
N ALA A 524 32.62 70.17 -67.99
CA ALA A 524 32.04 71.45 -68.41
C ALA A 524 30.59 71.64 -67.94
N GLN A 525 29.80 70.56 -67.88
CA GLN A 525 28.45 70.55 -67.30
C GLN A 525 28.43 70.75 -65.77
N GLN A 526 29.40 70.20 -65.04
CA GLN A 526 29.49 70.39 -63.58
C GLN A 526 29.86 71.85 -63.26
N LEU A 527 30.81 72.43 -64.00
CA LEU A 527 31.14 73.85 -63.89
C LEU A 527 29.93 74.74 -64.18
N ALA A 528 29.14 74.42 -65.21
CA ALA A 528 27.93 75.17 -65.56
C ALA A 528 26.83 75.09 -64.49
N GLN A 529 26.70 73.95 -63.80
CA GLN A 529 25.71 73.75 -62.74
C GLN A 529 26.12 74.40 -61.41
N THR A 530 27.41 74.37 -61.06
CA THR A 530 27.90 74.93 -59.78
C THR A 530 28.14 76.44 -59.86
N ALA A 531 28.62 76.95 -61.01
CA ALA A 531 28.92 78.38 -61.20
C ALA A 531 27.79 79.17 -61.91
N GLY A 532 26.75 78.49 -62.40
CA GLY A 532 25.60 79.11 -63.09
C GLY A 532 25.91 79.70 -64.47
N LEU A 533 27.13 79.48 -65.01
CA LEU A 533 27.63 80.07 -66.25
C LEU A 533 27.93 78.98 -67.28
N ALA A 534 27.41 79.12 -68.50
CA ALA A 534 27.67 78.16 -69.59
C ALA A 534 29.09 78.35 -70.17
N PRO A 535 29.93 77.30 -70.22
CA PRO A 535 31.28 77.40 -70.76
C PRO A 535 31.26 77.61 -72.29
N LEU A 536 31.99 78.64 -72.76
CA LEU A 536 32.06 79.04 -74.18
C LEU A 536 32.86 78.07 -75.06
N ALA A 537 33.90 77.43 -74.51
CA ALA A 537 34.70 76.42 -75.21
C ALA A 537 35.31 75.46 -74.19
N VAL A 538 35.35 74.16 -74.52
CA VAL A 538 36.05 73.14 -73.72
C VAL A 538 37.33 72.81 -74.45
N ILE A 539 38.47 73.18 -73.87
CA ILE A 539 39.77 72.81 -74.42
C ILE A 539 40.01 71.33 -74.07
N PRO A 540 40.12 70.43 -75.05
CA PRO A 540 40.43 69.04 -74.78
C PRO A 540 41.82 68.98 -74.16
N TYR A 541 41.93 68.27 -73.03
CA TYR A 541 43.22 68.00 -72.43
C TYR A 541 44.08 67.20 -73.44
N LEU A 542 45.14 67.84 -73.94
CA LEU A 542 46.18 67.20 -74.74
C LEU A 542 47.23 66.65 -73.78
N PRO A 543 47.28 65.32 -73.56
CA PRO A 543 48.28 64.75 -72.67
C PRO A 543 49.68 64.95 -73.28
N LEU A 544 50.62 65.50 -72.49
CA LEU A 544 52.03 65.49 -72.86
C LEU A 544 52.58 64.06 -72.78
N GLU A 545 53.58 63.71 -73.60
CA GLU A 545 54.19 62.36 -73.61
C GLU A 545 54.68 61.93 -72.20
N CYS A 546 55.13 62.87 -71.37
CA CYS A 546 55.51 62.64 -69.98
C CYS A 546 54.35 62.19 -69.07
N ASP A 547 53.13 62.68 -69.30
CA ASP A 547 51.94 62.30 -68.52
C ASP A 547 51.43 60.92 -68.94
N VAL A 548 51.50 60.60 -70.23
CA VAL A 548 51.11 59.29 -70.77
C VAL A 548 52.04 58.20 -70.25
N THR A 549 53.36 58.42 -70.28
CA THR A 549 54.35 57.44 -69.81
C THR A 549 54.27 57.21 -68.30
N ARG A 550 54.05 58.26 -67.50
CA ARG A 550 53.86 58.14 -66.03
C ARG A 550 52.56 57.39 -65.70
N ALA A 551 51.45 57.73 -66.36
CA ALA A 551 50.17 57.04 -66.17
C ALA A 551 50.22 55.57 -66.62
N VAL A 552 50.91 55.27 -67.73
CA VAL A 552 51.10 53.89 -68.22
C VAL A 552 52.00 53.11 -67.25
N ARG A 553 53.08 53.72 -66.73
CA ARG A 553 53.97 53.07 -65.75
C ARG A 553 53.24 52.75 -64.44
N TRP A 554 52.48 53.69 -63.88
CA TRP A 554 51.67 53.44 -62.68
C TRP A 554 50.52 52.46 -62.93
N ARG A 555 49.89 52.47 -64.11
CA ARG A 555 48.90 51.45 -64.49
C ARG A 555 49.54 50.06 -64.62
N ARG A 556 50.73 49.95 -65.20
CA ARG A 556 51.49 48.69 -65.29
C ARG A 556 51.90 48.19 -63.90
N ILE A 557 52.39 49.06 -63.03
CA ILE A 557 52.72 48.71 -61.64
C ILE A 557 51.47 48.26 -60.87
N ALA A 558 50.35 48.96 -61.02
CA ALA A 558 49.08 48.56 -60.40
C ALA A 558 48.54 47.24 -60.98
N GLN A 559 48.64 47.03 -62.29
CA GLN A 559 48.25 45.77 -62.94
C GLN A 559 49.16 44.61 -62.50
N LEU A 560 50.48 44.81 -62.44
CA LEU A 560 51.44 43.83 -61.92
C LEU A 560 51.20 43.56 -60.43
N GLY A 561 50.84 44.57 -59.64
CA GLY A 561 50.46 44.42 -58.24
C GLY A 561 49.18 43.60 -58.07
N VAL A 562 48.15 43.83 -58.90
CA VAL A 562 46.91 43.04 -58.89
C VAL A 562 47.17 41.60 -59.32
N VAL A 563 47.94 41.38 -60.39
CA VAL A 563 48.32 40.03 -60.84
C VAL A 563 49.16 39.32 -59.78
N GLY A 564 50.10 40.03 -59.13
CA GLY A 564 50.90 39.52 -58.03
C GLY A 564 50.07 39.16 -56.80
N ALA A 565 49.07 39.98 -56.44
CA ALA A 565 48.15 39.70 -55.34
C ALA A 565 47.24 38.50 -55.63
N ILE A 566 46.77 38.36 -56.87
CA ILE A 566 46.00 37.19 -57.32
C ILE A 566 46.88 35.94 -57.27
N ALA A 567 48.09 36.00 -57.80
CA ALA A 567 49.04 34.88 -57.77
C ALA A 567 49.41 34.48 -56.33
N ALA A 568 49.68 35.45 -55.46
CA ALA A 568 49.92 35.20 -54.04
C ALA A 568 48.71 34.58 -53.35
N GLY A 569 47.49 35.05 -53.65
CA GLY A 569 46.24 34.45 -53.14
C GLY A 569 46.04 33.01 -53.59
N VAL A 570 46.37 32.69 -54.84
CA VAL A 570 46.29 31.32 -55.39
C VAL A 570 47.33 30.40 -54.74
N VAL A 571 48.57 30.87 -54.54
CA VAL A 571 49.63 30.10 -53.87
C VAL A 571 49.30 29.89 -52.39
N LEU A 572 48.78 30.92 -51.71
CA LEU A 572 48.34 30.83 -50.32
C LEU A 572 47.17 29.85 -50.18
N GLY A 573 46.22 29.87 -51.12
CA GLY A 573 45.11 28.91 -51.18
C GLY A 573 45.56 27.47 -51.42
N HIS A 574 46.56 27.25 -52.29
CA HIS A 574 47.12 25.93 -52.57
C HIS A 574 47.77 25.28 -51.35
N TYR A 575 48.48 26.06 -50.53
CA TYR A 575 49.15 25.54 -49.34
C TYR A 575 48.25 25.41 -48.10
N LEU A 576 47.20 26.23 -47.97
CA LEU A 576 46.41 26.31 -46.73
C LEU A 576 45.01 25.67 -46.79
N TRP A 577 44.46 25.43 -47.99
CA TRP A 577 43.09 24.92 -48.12
C TRP A 577 43.07 23.42 -48.42
N LEU A 578 43.68 22.99 -49.52
CA LEU A 578 43.90 21.60 -49.95
C LEU A 578 44.96 21.60 -51.07
N PRO A 579 45.81 20.56 -51.21
CA PRO A 579 46.60 20.39 -52.44
C PRO A 579 45.64 20.33 -53.63
N MET A 580 45.98 21.03 -54.73
CA MET A 580 45.10 21.19 -55.91
C MET A 580 44.60 19.85 -56.47
N ASP A 581 45.36 18.80 -56.19
CA ASP A 581 45.09 17.40 -56.47
C ASP A 581 43.73 16.96 -55.88
N VAL A 582 43.43 17.29 -54.62
CA VAL A 582 42.20 16.85 -53.94
C VAL A 582 40.98 17.68 -54.40
N VAL A 583 41.18 18.96 -54.71
CA VAL A 583 40.11 19.81 -55.30
C VAL A 583 39.75 19.33 -56.70
N TRP A 584 40.75 18.92 -57.49
CA TRP A 584 40.56 18.31 -58.81
C TRP A 584 39.81 16.98 -58.72
N PHE A 585 40.19 16.09 -57.80
CA PHE A 585 39.50 14.81 -57.60
C PHE A 585 38.07 14.96 -57.07
N THR A 586 37.82 15.90 -56.16
CA THR A 586 36.45 16.17 -55.67
C THR A 586 35.56 16.81 -56.74
N ALA A 587 36.12 17.65 -57.62
CA ALA A 587 35.40 18.18 -58.78
C ALA A 587 35.11 17.09 -59.83
N LEU A 588 36.07 16.21 -60.15
CA LEU A 588 35.87 15.07 -61.07
C LEU A 588 34.76 14.13 -60.57
N ARG A 589 34.78 13.80 -59.27
CA ARG A 589 33.79 12.90 -58.65
C ARG A 589 32.37 13.50 -58.65
N LYS A 590 32.25 14.83 -58.58
CA LYS A 590 30.96 15.54 -58.64
C LYS A 590 30.44 15.71 -60.08
N LEU A 591 31.34 15.67 -61.07
CA LEU A 591 31.04 15.67 -62.50
C LEU A 591 30.84 14.27 -63.10
N GLY A 592 30.88 13.22 -62.27
CA GLY A 592 30.60 11.84 -62.69
C GLY A 592 31.67 11.21 -63.59
N LEU A 593 32.84 11.82 -63.69
CA LEU A 593 34.00 11.31 -64.41
C LEU A 593 35.08 10.99 -63.36
N GLY A 594 34.93 9.88 -62.65
CA GLY A 594 35.85 9.46 -61.59
C GLY A 594 35.33 8.33 -60.73
#